data_AF-A0A955F163-F1
#
_entry.id   AF-A0A955F163-F1
#
_cell.length_a   1.000
_cell.length_b   1.000
_cell.length_c   1.000
_cell.angle_alpha   90.00
_cell.angle_beta   90.00
_cell.angle_gamma   90.00
#
_symmetry.space_group_name_H-M   'P 1'
#
loop_
_entity.id
_entity.type
_entity.pdbx_description
1 polymer ?
#
loop_
_entity_poly.entity_id
_entity_poly.type
_entity_poly.pdbx_seq_one_letter_code
_entity_poly.pdbx_strand_id
1 'polypeptide(L)'
;GQSCLGSHFDDFDDFDDGVLSTQWIVSAPGGTVTETGGQLVLSRGSNTTLVAYAIDPGQTVLCGDLDIVVEFDLQVFPTLAGGFHHTGLALHRASDDQRVAAIEPFMEGNNPACTGPGQFYKAFTTDSTPCGATFFGSNDTQGRFRMTRVGGTYGMYFETPQGWQLLLSESGPTGDLWLRFTLGGGSGATLEVRYDDLQIDQPHPFPGTGEDVQLWSGINAAAPSRGPLDDQKTAQVADFVVLHWDSLGGTIWGSPYAVIAEVQAAGSSPMPGPVPEMWMSFGTALVLVDGLAPLPWGNLTMVPGGVSAGFQIPPFLAGLQTTIQVVILGNAPQNGLYAFSEAHVVSIP
;
A
#
# COMPACT_ATOMS: atom_id res chain seq x y z
N GLY A 1 4.15 -13.77 -11.57
CA GLY A 1 4.48 -13.72 -10.14
C GLY A 1 3.55 -12.71 -9.53
N GLN A 2 3.13 -12.91 -8.28
CA GLN A 2 2.41 -11.89 -7.53
C GLN A 2 3.34 -10.70 -7.35
N SER A 3 2.87 -9.48 -7.63
CA SER A 3 3.59 -8.25 -7.30
C SER A 3 3.09 -7.71 -5.97
N CYS A 4 3.98 -7.07 -5.22
CA CYS A 4 3.57 -6.30 -4.05
C CYS A 4 2.88 -5.01 -4.49
N LEU A 5 1.92 -4.57 -3.68
CA LEU A 5 1.30 -3.28 -3.82
C LEU A 5 2.33 -2.17 -3.55
N GLY A 6 2.39 -1.16 -4.42
CA GLY A 6 3.28 0.00 -4.28
C GLY A 6 3.09 0.78 -2.96
N SER A 7 4.08 1.56 -2.51
CA SER A 7 4.07 2.33 -1.25
C SER A 7 3.34 3.68 -1.35
N HIS A 8 2.74 3.98 -2.49
CA HIS A 8 1.91 5.16 -2.67
C HIS A 8 0.64 4.73 -3.36
N PHE A 9 -0.38 4.51 -2.55
CA PHE A 9 -1.71 4.10 -2.98
C PHE A 9 -2.69 5.25 -3.07
N ASP A 10 -2.26 6.48 -2.76
CA ASP A 10 -3.05 7.70 -3.00
C ASP A 10 -3.50 7.84 -4.47
N ASP A 11 -2.88 7.10 -5.41
CA ASP A 11 -3.19 7.09 -6.85
C ASP A 11 -3.86 5.80 -7.38
N PHE A 12 -4.16 4.79 -6.55
CA PHE A 12 -4.54 3.48 -7.09
C PHE A 12 -6.05 3.25 -7.26
N ASP A 13 -6.85 3.66 -6.28
CA ASP A 13 -8.31 3.50 -6.33
C ASP A 13 -8.97 4.34 -5.23
N ASP A 14 -9.06 5.65 -5.45
CA ASP A 14 -9.89 6.57 -4.68
C ASP A 14 -11.39 6.43 -5.03
N PHE A 15 -11.71 5.50 -5.94
CA PHE A 15 -13.05 5.27 -6.48
C PHE A 15 -13.64 6.47 -7.24
N ASP A 16 -12.82 7.44 -7.68
CA ASP A 16 -13.24 8.65 -8.38
C ASP A 16 -13.43 8.47 -9.90
N ASP A 17 -12.91 7.40 -10.50
CA ASP A 17 -12.96 7.21 -11.95
C ASP A 17 -14.25 6.52 -12.45
N GLY A 18 -15.02 5.92 -11.53
CA GLY A 18 -16.27 5.21 -11.80
C GLY A 18 -16.07 3.84 -12.43
N VAL A 19 -14.86 3.29 -12.41
CA VAL A 19 -14.46 2.04 -13.05
C VAL A 19 -13.67 1.17 -12.08
N LEU A 20 -14.34 0.14 -11.56
CA LEU A 20 -13.72 -0.90 -10.74
C LEU A 20 -12.38 -1.38 -11.33
N SER A 21 -11.29 -1.11 -10.61
CA SER A 21 -9.94 -1.43 -11.05
C SER A 21 -9.75 -2.94 -11.29
N THR A 22 -8.97 -3.29 -12.31
CA THR A 22 -8.74 -4.69 -12.73
C THR A 22 -7.89 -5.49 -11.75
N GLN A 23 -7.27 -4.83 -10.77
CA GLN A 23 -6.55 -5.49 -9.68
C GLN A 23 -7.48 -5.99 -8.58
N TRP A 24 -8.77 -5.71 -8.68
CA TRP A 24 -9.76 -6.20 -7.73
C TRP A 24 -10.71 -7.21 -8.38
N ILE A 25 -11.29 -8.07 -7.54
CA ILE A 25 -12.24 -9.10 -7.91
C ILE A 25 -13.44 -9.10 -6.96
N VAL A 26 -14.59 -9.48 -7.50
CA VAL A 26 -15.77 -9.85 -6.69
C VAL A 26 -15.53 -11.24 -6.11
N SER A 27 -15.09 -11.30 -4.85
CA SER A 27 -14.72 -12.55 -4.18
C SER A 27 -15.91 -13.32 -3.60
N ALA A 28 -17.07 -12.66 -3.41
CA ALA A 28 -18.33 -13.31 -3.05
C ALA A 28 -19.52 -12.62 -3.78
N PRO A 29 -20.18 -13.28 -4.75
CA PRO A 29 -21.16 -12.62 -5.63
C PRO A 29 -22.58 -12.57 -5.06
N GLY A 30 -22.76 -12.42 -3.74
CA GLY A 30 -24.09 -12.33 -3.13
C GLY A 30 -24.76 -10.96 -3.26
N GLY A 31 -24.35 -10.11 -4.19
CA GLY A 31 -24.84 -8.75 -4.30
C GLY A 31 -24.26 -8.04 -5.51
N THR A 32 -24.33 -6.72 -5.50
CA THR A 32 -23.69 -5.85 -6.48
C THR A 32 -22.48 -5.17 -5.86
N VAL A 33 -21.44 -5.03 -6.68
CA VAL A 33 -20.27 -4.20 -6.41
C VAL A 33 -20.18 -3.23 -7.58
N THR A 34 -20.16 -1.94 -7.27
CA THR A 34 -20.11 -0.87 -8.28
C THR A 34 -19.30 0.29 -7.75
N GLU A 35 -18.80 1.12 -8.65
CA GLU A 35 -18.19 2.39 -8.32
C GLU A 35 -19.09 3.51 -8.81
N THR A 36 -19.48 4.44 -7.94
CA THR A 36 -20.32 5.56 -8.36
C THR A 36 -20.15 6.77 -7.46
N GLY A 37 -19.84 7.92 -8.09
CA GLY A 37 -19.75 9.20 -7.40
C GLY A 37 -18.58 9.30 -6.42
N GLY A 38 -17.41 8.74 -6.77
CA GLY A 38 -16.24 8.75 -5.90
C GLY A 38 -16.19 7.62 -4.88
N GLN A 39 -17.05 6.60 -5.02
CA GLN A 39 -17.28 5.65 -3.92
C GLN A 39 -17.45 4.21 -4.41
N LEU A 40 -16.80 3.29 -3.70
CA LEU A 40 -17.08 1.87 -3.80
C LEU A 40 -18.40 1.55 -3.09
N VAL A 41 -19.37 1.06 -3.83
CA VAL A 41 -20.69 0.68 -3.31
C VAL A 41 -20.85 -0.84 -3.30
N LEU A 42 -21.09 -1.39 -2.11
CA LEU A 42 -21.49 -2.78 -1.94
C LEU A 42 -22.98 -2.80 -1.56
N SER A 43 -23.80 -3.49 -2.35
CA SER A 43 -25.21 -3.71 -2.02
C SER A 43 -25.52 -5.20 -1.97
N ARG A 44 -26.11 -5.65 -0.85
CA ARG A 44 -26.52 -7.04 -0.63
C ARG A 44 -28.04 -7.14 -0.65
N GLY A 45 -28.58 -8.05 -1.47
CA GLY A 45 -30.00 -8.37 -1.47
C GLY A 45 -30.47 -9.15 -0.24
N SER A 46 -31.77 -9.32 -0.09
CA SER A 46 -32.41 -10.06 1.02
C SER A 46 -32.12 -11.57 1.03
N ASN A 47 -31.74 -12.15 -0.12
CA ASN A 47 -31.65 -13.62 -0.29
C ASN A 47 -30.21 -14.14 -0.30
N THR A 48 -29.26 -13.32 0.13
CA THR A 48 -27.83 -13.63 0.09
C THR A 48 -27.20 -13.28 1.43
N THR A 49 -26.10 -13.97 1.75
CA THR A 49 -25.45 -13.86 3.06
C THR A 49 -24.28 -12.90 3.08
N LEU A 50 -23.61 -12.71 1.94
CA LEU A 50 -22.37 -11.95 1.82
C LEU A 50 -22.18 -11.44 0.39
N VAL A 51 -21.81 -10.17 0.25
CA VAL A 51 -21.11 -9.64 -0.92
C VAL A 51 -19.71 -9.20 -0.49
N ALA A 52 -18.71 -9.46 -1.33
CA ALA A 52 -17.34 -9.08 -1.04
C ALA A 52 -16.57 -8.65 -2.29
N TYR A 53 -15.70 -7.67 -2.12
CA TYR A 53 -14.81 -7.11 -3.12
C TYR A 53 -13.39 -7.09 -2.56
N ALA A 54 -12.39 -7.46 -3.35
CA ALA A 54 -11.08 -7.81 -2.83
C ALA A 54 -9.98 -7.51 -3.84
N ILE A 55 -8.78 -7.18 -3.35
CA ILE A 55 -7.57 -7.24 -4.19
C ILE A 55 -7.46 -8.68 -4.72
N ASP A 56 -7.19 -8.84 -6.01
CA ASP A 56 -6.95 -10.15 -6.64
C ASP A 56 -5.60 -10.70 -6.18
N PRO A 57 -5.57 -11.67 -5.25
CA PRO A 57 -4.31 -12.20 -4.76
C PRO A 57 -3.55 -12.98 -5.85
N GLY A 58 -4.16 -13.28 -6.99
CA GLY A 58 -3.47 -13.86 -8.15
C GLY A 58 -2.59 -12.87 -8.90
N GLN A 59 -2.84 -11.56 -8.75
CA GLN A 59 -2.13 -10.48 -9.42
C GLN A 59 -1.28 -9.68 -8.44
N THR A 60 -1.89 -9.24 -7.33
CA THR A 60 -1.28 -8.28 -6.41
C THR A 60 -1.51 -8.68 -4.94
N VAL A 61 -0.53 -8.40 -4.08
CA VAL A 61 -0.59 -8.67 -2.63
C VAL A 61 -0.04 -7.49 -1.83
N LEU A 62 -0.39 -7.41 -0.55
CA LEU A 62 0.14 -6.46 0.42
C LEU A 62 1.36 -7.06 1.14
N CYS A 63 2.50 -6.39 1.07
CA CYS A 63 3.78 -6.93 1.56
C CYS A 63 4.36 -6.14 2.73
N GLY A 64 5.05 -6.79 3.67
CA GLY A 64 5.74 -6.09 4.77
C GLY A 64 4.80 -5.30 5.70
N ASP A 65 5.31 -4.27 6.35
CA ASP A 65 4.48 -3.44 7.21
C ASP A 65 3.41 -2.69 6.38
N LEU A 66 2.32 -2.26 7.00
CA LEU A 66 1.28 -1.51 6.30
C LEU A 66 0.45 -0.66 7.25
N ASP A 67 -0.20 0.34 6.70
CA ASP A 67 -1.19 1.20 7.32
C ASP A 67 -2.32 1.47 6.31
N ILE A 68 -3.49 0.91 6.55
CA ILE A 68 -4.66 1.03 5.68
C ILE A 68 -5.65 1.95 6.37
N VAL A 69 -6.14 2.97 5.68
CA VAL A 69 -7.23 3.83 6.13
C VAL A 69 -8.35 3.79 5.10
N VAL A 70 -9.61 3.78 5.55
CA VAL A 70 -10.75 3.88 4.65
C VAL A 70 -11.94 4.50 5.37
N GLU A 71 -12.75 5.28 4.66
CA GLU A 71 -14.03 5.78 5.15
C GLU A 71 -15.15 4.80 4.84
N PHE A 72 -16.18 4.80 5.66
CA PHE A 72 -17.41 4.05 5.40
C PHE A 72 -18.64 4.93 5.61
N ASP A 73 -19.69 4.64 4.85
CA ASP A 73 -21.02 5.24 5.00
C ASP A 73 -22.11 4.15 4.85
N LEU A 74 -22.86 3.92 5.94
CA LEU A 74 -23.94 2.96 6.05
C LEU A 74 -25.24 3.53 5.47
N GLN A 75 -25.52 3.23 4.19
CA GLN A 75 -26.70 3.73 3.49
C GLN A 75 -27.98 2.99 3.91
N VAL A 76 -27.94 1.66 3.87
CA VAL A 76 -29.07 0.80 4.24
C VAL A 76 -28.56 -0.21 5.25
N PHE A 77 -28.76 0.09 6.53
CA PHE A 77 -28.26 -0.73 7.64
C PHE A 77 -29.24 -0.73 8.82
N PRO A 78 -30.43 -1.36 8.66
CA PRO A 78 -31.54 -1.20 9.57
C PRO A 78 -31.34 -1.96 10.89
N THR A 79 -31.78 -1.35 11.99
CA THR A 79 -31.85 -2.01 13.31
C THR A 79 -32.57 -3.34 13.25
N LEU A 80 -32.03 -4.33 13.95
CA LEU A 80 -32.52 -5.70 13.92
C LEU A 80 -33.35 -6.06 15.16
N ALA A 81 -34.46 -6.77 14.93
CA ALA A 81 -35.16 -7.50 15.99
C ALA A 81 -34.52 -8.87 16.29
N GLY A 82 -33.60 -9.32 15.42
CA GLY A 82 -32.82 -10.55 15.57
C GLY A 82 -31.86 -10.77 14.40
N GLY A 83 -30.85 -11.63 14.60
CA GLY A 83 -29.75 -11.84 13.66
C GLY A 83 -28.67 -10.76 13.76
N PHE A 84 -27.83 -10.65 12.73
CA PHE A 84 -26.75 -9.66 12.69
C PHE A 84 -26.54 -9.08 11.29
N HIS A 85 -25.97 -7.88 11.21
CA HIS A 85 -25.37 -7.30 10.02
C HIS A 85 -23.93 -6.93 10.29
N HIS A 86 -23.10 -6.98 9.27
CA HIS A 86 -21.74 -6.48 9.32
C HIS A 86 -21.34 -5.93 7.98
N THR A 87 -20.41 -4.99 8.01
CA THR A 87 -19.69 -4.53 6.84
C THR A 87 -18.28 -4.20 7.27
N GLY A 88 -17.27 -4.24 6.43
CA GLY A 88 -15.96 -3.73 6.83
C GLY A 88 -14.83 -4.29 6.00
N LEU A 89 -13.64 -4.15 6.58
CA LEU A 89 -12.38 -4.52 5.98
C LEU A 89 -11.79 -5.73 6.72
N ALA A 90 -11.21 -6.63 5.94
CA ALA A 90 -10.49 -7.78 6.45
C ALA A 90 -9.17 -7.97 5.68
N LEU A 91 -8.10 -8.28 6.42
CA LEU A 91 -6.85 -8.78 5.87
C LEU A 91 -6.85 -10.29 5.89
N HIS A 92 -6.46 -10.86 4.77
CA HIS A 92 -6.34 -12.30 4.56
C HIS A 92 -4.92 -12.64 4.15
N ARG A 93 -4.41 -13.80 4.57
CA ARG A 93 -3.15 -14.32 4.05
C ARG A 93 -3.29 -14.68 2.58
N ALA A 94 -2.33 -14.27 1.76
CA ALA A 94 -2.29 -14.64 0.35
C ALA A 94 -2.06 -16.15 0.14
N SER A 95 -1.39 -16.82 1.08
CA SER A 95 -1.03 -18.25 0.94
C SER A 95 -2.21 -19.22 1.06
N ASP A 96 -3.23 -18.88 1.86
CA ASP A 96 -4.29 -19.83 2.23
C ASP A 96 -5.64 -19.19 2.57
N ASP A 97 -5.80 -17.89 2.28
CA ASP A 97 -7.02 -17.12 2.55
C ASP A 97 -7.45 -17.10 4.04
N GLN A 98 -6.54 -17.40 4.97
CA GLN A 98 -6.86 -17.26 6.39
C GLN A 98 -6.94 -15.77 6.74
N ARG A 99 -8.09 -15.32 7.25
CA ARG A 99 -8.24 -13.99 7.83
C ARG A 99 -7.31 -13.80 9.03
N VAL A 100 -6.60 -12.67 9.06
CA VAL A 100 -5.63 -12.33 10.12
C VAL A 100 -6.03 -11.13 10.96
N ALA A 101 -6.81 -10.20 10.39
CA ALA A 101 -7.35 -9.04 11.08
C ALA A 101 -8.61 -8.57 10.36
N ALA A 102 -9.60 -8.08 11.09
CA ALA A 102 -10.77 -7.44 10.52
C ALA A 102 -11.38 -6.45 11.50
N ILE A 103 -11.98 -5.40 10.95
CA ILE A 103 -12.77 -4.42 11.68
C ILE A 103 -14.02 -4.06 10.89
N GLU A 104 -15.16 -4.03 11.59
CA GLU A 104 -16.49 -3.89 10.98
C GLU A 104 -17.42 -3.01 11.84
N PRO A 105 -18.27 -2.13 11.26
CA PRO A 105 -19.54 -1.78 11.87
C PRO A 105 -20.38 -3.05 11.91
N PHE A 106 -20.82 -3.39 13.11
CA PHE A 106 -21.54 -4.61 13.43
C PHE A 106 -22.84 -4.26 14.13
N MET A 107 -23.93 -4.83 13.65
CA MET A 107 -25.24 -4.68 14.28
C MET A 107 -25.74 -6.04 14.73
N GLU A 108 -26.07 -6.15 16.00
CA GLU A 108 -26.57 -7.36 16.62
C GLU A 108 -28.02 -7.13 17.09
N GLY A 109 -28.95 -7.94 16.59
CA GLY A 109 -30.35 -7.91 17.01
C GLY A 109 -30.66 -8.88 18.15
N ASN A 110 -29.81 -9.88 18.38
CA ASN A 110 -29.97 -10.85 19.46
C ASN A 110 -29.03 -10.54 20.64
N ASN A 111 -29.20 -11.22 21.77
CA ASN A 111 -28.28 -11.11 22.90
C ASN A 111 -27.43 -12.39 23.00
N PRO A 112 -26.44 -12.62 22.12
CA PRO A 112 -25.47 -13.69 22.35
C PRO A 112 -24.74 -13.44 23.68
N ALA A 113 -24.32 -14.49 24.37
CA ALA A 113 -23.81 -14.40 25.75
C ALA A 113 -22.65 -13.40 25.99
N CYS A 114 -21.99 -12.92 24.92
CA CYS A 114 -20.80 -12.07 24.97
C CYS A 114 -21.03 -10.64 24.45
N THR A 115 -22.17 -10.32 23.82
CA THR A 115 -22.53 -8.94 23.46
C THR A 115 -24.04 -8.75 23.49
N GLY A 116 -24.49 -7.59 23.95
CA GLY A 116 -25.91 -7.24 23.93
C GLY A 116 -26.38 -6.84 22.52
N PRO A 117 -27.70 -6.74 22.30
CA PRO A 117 -28.21 -6.15 21.07
C PRO A 117 -27.78 -4.68 20.98
N GLY A 118 -27.42 -4.24 19.78
CA GLY A 118 -26.91 -2.89 19.55
C GLY A 118 -26.07 -2.77 18.30
N GLN A 119 -25.53 -1.58 18.10
CA GLN A 119 -24.56 -1.28 17.06
C GLN A 119 -23.19 -1.05 17.69
N PHE A 120 -22.16 -1.58 17.02
CA PHE A 120 -20.81 -1.64 17.55
C PHE A 120 -19.80 -1.44 16.42
N TYR A 121 -18.62 -0.94 16.77
CA TYR A 121 -17.41 -1.37 16.08
C TYR A 121 -16.97 -2.69 16.65
N LYS A 122 -16.64 -3.64 15.78
CA LYS A 122 -16.18 -4.98 16.16
C LYS A 122 -14.86 -5.27 15.45
N ALA A 123 -13.87 -5.70 16.22
CA ALA A 123 -12.57 -6.15 15.69
C ALA A 123 -12.23 -7.56 16.16
N PHE A 124 -11.60 -8.34 15.30
CA PHE A 124 -11.18 -9.71 15.57
C PHE A 124 -10.09 -10.16 14.59
N THR A 125 -9.43 -11.27 14.91
CA THR A 125 -8.48 -11.94 14.03
C THR A 125 -9.11 -13.17 13.39
N THR A 126 -8.86 -14.35 13.93
CA THR A 126 -9.33 -15.63 13.38
C THR A 126 -10.77 -15.94 13.80
N ASP A 127 -11.10 -15.71 15.07
CA ASP A 127 -12.43 -15.99 15.63
C ASP A 127 -13.37 -14.78 15.50
N SER A 128 -14.27 -14.82 14.52
CA SER A 128 -15.28 -13.77 14.32
C SER A 128 -16.55 -13.92 15.17
N THR A 129 -16.61 -14.94 16.04
CA THR A 129 -17.77 -15.12 16.92
C THR A 129 -17.86 -13.95 17.90
N PRO A 130 -19.06 -13.66 18.46
CA PRO A 130 -19.18 -12.57 19.42
C PRO A 130 -18.35 -12.73 20.70
N CYS A 131 -17.84 -13.92 21.00
CA CYS A 131 -17.00 -14.15 22.18
C CYS A 131 -15.50 -14.08 21.85
N GLY A 132 -15.12 -14.16 20.58
CA GLY A 132 -13.74 -14.05 20.11
C GLY A 132 -13.35 -12.66 19.60
N ALA A 133 -14.26 -11.69 19.69
CA ALA A 133 -14.08 -10.34 19.17
C ALA A 133 -14.08 -9.28 20.29
N THR A 134 -13.52 -8.12 19.98
CA THR A 134 -13.59 -6.91 20.83
C THR A 134 -14.60 -5.93 20.26
N PHE A 135 -15.40 -5.31 21.13
CA PHE A 135 -16.51 -4.44 20.75
C PHE A 135 -16.37 -3.06 21.37
N PHE A 136 -16.80 -2.04 20.63
CA PHE A 136 -17.02 -0.69 21.11
C PHE A 136 -18.41 -0.22 20.67
N GLY A 137 -19.26 0.18 21.62
CA GLY A 137 -20.62 0.63 21.31
C GLY A 137 -20.60 1.93 20.49
N SER A 138 -21.34 1.98 19.40
CA SER A 138 -21.43 3.13 18.50
C SER A 138 -22.84 3.26 17.92
N ASN A 139 -23.23 4.47 17.51
CA ASN A 139 -24.43 4.73 16.70
C ASN A 139 -24.05 5.39 15.36
N ASP A 140 -22.78 5.35 15.00
CA ASP A 140 -22.25 6.07 13.86
C ASP A 140 -22.67 5.37 12.58
N THR A 141 -23.32 6.11 11.68
CA THR A 141 -23.64 5.62 10.34
C THR A 141 -22.50 5.89 9.35
N GLN A 142 -21.52 6.69 9.75
CA GLN A 142 -20.35 7.03 8.95
C GLN A 142 -19.13 7.08 9.85
N GLY A 143 -17.95 6.80 9.32
CA GLY A 143 -16.72 6.87 10.09
C GLY A 143 -15.52 6.38 9.30
N ARG A 144 -14.39 6.25 9.99
CA ARG A 144 -13.14 5.82 9.37
C ARG A 144 -12.55 4.67 10.16
N PHE A 145 -12.01 3.71 9.43
CA PHE A 145 -11.23 2.62 9.98
C PHE A 145 -9.77 2.75 9.60
N ARG A 146 -8.93 2.24 10.49
CA ARG A 146 -7.50 2.09 10.22
C ARG A 146 -7.02 0.71 10.64
N MET A 147 -6.25 0.04 9.79
CA MET A 147 -5.56 -1.22 10.10
C MET A 147 -4.06 -1.08 9.87
N THR A 148 -3.27 -1.38 10.88
CA THR A 148 -1.81 -1.37 10.78
C THR A 148 -1.24 -2.77 10.91
N ARG A 149 -0.15 -3.07 10.21
CA ARG A 149 0.79 -4.14 10.56
C ARG A 149 2.18 -3.56 10.76
N VAL A 150 2.79 -3.83 11.91
CA VAL A 150 4.21 -3.55 12.18
C VAL A 150 4.89 -4.82 12.68
N GLY A 151 5.78 -5.38 11.86
CA GLY A 151 6.29 -6.72 11.98
C GLY A 151 5.15 -7.74 12.05
N GLY A 152 5.07 -8.46 13.17
CA GLY A 152 4.01 -9.43 13.44
C GLY A 152 2.83 -8.87 14.24
N THR A 153 2.71 -7.56 14.45
CA THR A 153 1.64 -6.98 15.28
C THR A 153 0.61 -6.28 14.40
N TYR A 154 -0.65 -6.67 14.55
CA TYR A 154 -1.79 -6.06 13.89
C TYR A 154 -2.49 -5.11 14.86
N GLY A 155 -2.91 -3.95 14.37
CA GLY A 155 -3.71 -2.98 15.10
C GLY A 155 -4.96 -2.60 14.30
N MET A 156 -6.12 -2.60 14.95
CA MET A 156 -7.41 -2.24 14.37
C MET A 156 -7.96 -1.04 15.13
N TYR A 157 -8.19 0.06 14.43
CA TYR A 157 -8.56 1.36 15.00
C TYR A 157 -9.82 1.91 14.32
N PHE A 158 -10.56 2.72 15.05
CA PHE A 158 -11.64 3.55 14.53
C PHE A 158 -11.41 5.01 14.93
N GLU A 159 -11.89 5.94 14.13
CA GLU A 159 -11.76 7.36 14.43
C GLU A 159 -12.90 7.84 15.35
N THR A 160 -12.57 8.75 16.26
CA THR A 160 -13.52 9.49 17.11
C THR A 160 -13.22 10.98 17.02
N PRO A 161 -14.07 11.88 17.56
CA PRO A 161 -13.72 13.30 17.64
C PRO A 161 -12.42 13.62 18.41
N GLN A 162 -11.89 12.66 19.19
CA GLN A 162 -10.62 12.75 19.91
C GLN A 162 -9.44 12.15 19.12
N GLY A 163 -9.67 11.67 17.89
CA GLY A 163 -8.71 10.97 17.04
C GLY A 163 -8.86 9.45 17.08
N TRP A 164 -7.87 8.75 16.53
CA TRP A 164 -7.82 7.30 16.42
C TRP A 164 -7.86 6.60 17.78
N GLN A 165 -8.78 5.65 17.94
CA GLN A 165 -8.90 4.77 19.11
C GLN A 165 -8.55 3.35 18.72
N LEU A 166 -7.63 2.72 19.46
CA LEU A 166 -7.30 1.31 19.29
C LEU A 166 -8.44 0.43 19.82
N LEU A 167 -9.01 -0.40 18.96
CA LEU A 167 -10.02 -1.39 19.35
C LEU A 167 -9.40 -2.73 19.71
N LEU A 168 -8.46 -3.21 18.90
CA LEU A 168 -7.79 -4.49 19.12
C LEU A 168 -6.35 -4.44 18.61
N SER A 169 -5.42 -5.02 19.38
CA SER A 169 -4.05 -5.29 18.92
C SER A 169 -3.67 -6.73 19.26
N GLU A 170 -3.22 -7.48 18.25
CA GLU A 170 -2.83 -8.88 18.38
C GLU A 170 -1.61 -9.21 17.52
N SER A 171 -0.87 -10.24 17.94
CA SER A 171 0.19 -10.82 17.12
C SER A 171 -0.39 -11.72 16.02
N GLY A 172 0.20 -11.68 14.83
CA GLY A 172 -0.17 -12.49 13.69
C GLY A 172 1.00 -12.79 12.75
N PRO A 173 0.73 -13.41 11.59
CA PRO A 173 1.74 -13.79 10.61
C PRO A 173 2.33 -12.57 9.88
N THR A 174 3.56 -12.69 9.36
CA THR A 174 4.24 -11.60 8.61
C THR A 174 4.26 -11.81 7.09
N GLY A 175 3.63 -12.88 6.60
CA GLY A 175 3.58 -13.19 5.17
C GLY A 175 2.67 -12.24 4.38
N ASP A 176 2.66 -12.39 3.06
CA ASP A 176 1.88 -11.55 2.16
C ASP A 176 0.39 -11.62 2.46
N LEU A 177 -0.28 -10.48 2.35
CA LEU A 177 -1.70 -10.33 2.65
C LEU A 177 -2.47 -9.85 1.42
N TRP A 178 -3.78 -9.81 1.52
CA TRP A 178 -4.65 -9.09 0.61
C TRP A 178 -5.84 -8.51 1.39
N LEU A 179 -6.42 -7.43 0.85
CA LEU A 179 -7.51 -6.68 1.47
C LEU A 179 -8.86 -7.09 0.89
N ARG A 180 -9.86 -7.25 1.75
CA ARG A 180 -11.24 -7.59 1.41
C ARG A 180 -12.22 -6.60 2.05
N PHE A 181 -13.06 -5.98 1.25
CA PHE A 181 -14.30 -5.36 1.69
C PHE A 181 -15.42 -6.40 1.76
N THR A 182 -16.20 -6.36 2.83
CA THR A 182 -17.31 -7.29 3.05
C THR A 182 -18.57 -6.55 3.44
N LEU A 183 -19.72 -7.09 3.02
CA LEU A 183 -21.04 -6.70 3.50
C LEU A 183 -21.90 -7.96 3.66
N GLY A 184 -22.24 -8.29 4.90
CA GLY A 184 -22.83 -9.58 5.24
C GLY A 184 -23.80 -9.52 6.42
N GLY A 185 -24.51 -10.62 6.66
CA GLY A 185 -25.56 -10.63 7.68
C GLY A 185 -26.47 -11.84 7.62
N GLY A 186 -27.15 -12.09 8.74
CA GLY A 186 -28.03 -13.25 8.94
C GLY A 186 -29.53 -12.97 8.88
N SER A 187 -29.96 -11.75 8.58
CA SER A 187 -31.36 -11.32 8.81
C SER A 187 -32.27 -11.24 7.58
N GLY A 188 -31.82 -11.60 6.37
CA GLY A 188 -32.61 -11.42 5.14
C GLY A 188 -32.95 -9.97 4.78
N ALA A 189 -32.36 -8.97 5.45
CA ALA A 189 -32.51 -7.57 5.06
C ALA A 189 -31.62 -7.25 3.85
N THR A 190 -32.08 -6.33 3.00
CA THR A 190 -31.22 -5.64 2.04
C THR A 190 -30.27 -4.73 2.80
N LEU A 191 -28.98 -4.72 2.43
CA LEU A 191 -28.00 -3.80 2.98
C LEU A 191 -27.26 -3.06 1.88
N GLU A 192 -26.75 -1.88 2.22
CA GLU A 192 -25.88 -1.09 1.36
C GLU A 192 -24.89 -0.30 2.21
N VAL A 193 -23.63 -0.30 1.77
CA VAL A 193 -22.52 0.47 2.33
C VAL A 193 -21.77 1.14 1.19
N ARG A 194 -21.15 2.28 1.49
CA ARG A 194 -20.16 2.92 0.64
C ARG A 194 -18.82 2.99 1.34
N TYR A 195 -17.75 2.85 0.59
CA TYR A 195 -16.38 3.09 1.02
C TYR A 195 -15.75 4.15 0.15
N ASP A 196 -14.86 4.94 0.76
CA ASP A 196 -14.26 6.13 0.18
C ASP A 196 -12.87 6.36 0.80
N ASP A 197 -12.04 7.21 0.16
CA ASP A 197 -10.66 7.54 0.53
C ASP A 197 -9.84 6.33 1.00
N LEU A 198 -9.77 5.26 0.20
CA LEU A 198 -8.93 4.11 0.53
C LEU A 198 -7.45 4.50 0.41
N GLN A 199 -6.77 4.57 1.54
CA GLN A 199 -5.33 4.80 1.63
C GLN A 199 -4.65 3.51 2.07
N ILE A 200 -3.58 3.11 1.38
CA ILE A 200 -2.75 1.96 1.75
C ILE A 200 -1.29 2.39 1.74
N ASP A 201 -0.76 2.70 2.90
CA ASP A 201 0.65 3.02 3.06
C ASP A 201 1.41 1.73 3.39
N GLN A 202 2.37 1.36 2.55
CA GLN A 202 3.35 0.33 2.86
C GLN A 202 4.69 1.04 3.04
N PRO A 203 5.37 0.97 4.20
CA PRO A 203 6.64 1.63 4.35
C PRO A 203 7.61 1.05 3.32
N HIS A 204 8.09 1.94 2.46
CA HIS A 204 9.17 1.63 1.55
C HIS A 204 10.36 1.12 2.37
N PRO A 205 11.07 0.05 1.98
CA PRO A 205 12.25 -0.40 2.74
C PRO A 205 13.34 0.68 2.79
N PHE A 206 13.40 1.52 1.75
CA PHE A 206 14.36 2.61 1.60
C PHE A 206 13.66 3.87 1.07
N PRO A 207 12.84 4.57 1.88
CA PRO A 207 12.06 5.72 1.42
C PRO A 207 12.95 6.88 1.01
N GLY A 208 12.54 7.59 -0.04
CA GLY A 208 13.09 8.90 -0.37
C GLY A 208 12.58 9.98 0.58
N THR A 209 12.79 11.25 0.23
CA THR A 209 12.32 12.40 1.04
C THR A 209 10.80 12.57 1.06
N GLY A 210 10.05 11.70 0.38
CA GLY A 210 8.60 11.83 0.18
C GLY A 210 8.23 13.02 -0.72
N GLU A 211 9.21 13.54 -1.47
CA GLU A 211 8.98 14.57 -2.48
C GLU A 211 8.64 13.94 -3.83
N ASP A 212 8.23 14.78 -4.78
CA ASP A 212 7.84 14.37 -6.13
C ASP A 212 9.05 14.02 -7.02
N VAL A 213 9.90 13.11 -6.54
CA VAL A 213 10.93 12.44 -7.32
C VAL A 213 10.81 10.95 -7.09
N GLN A 214 10.58 10.21 -8.17
CA GLN A 214 10.36 8.78 -8.12
C GLN A 214 11.37 8.06 -9.01
N LEU A 215 11.79 6.88 -8.60
CA LEU A 215 12.71 6.04 -9.34
C LEU A 215 12.00 4.73 -9.68
N TRP A 216 12.22 4.26 -10.90
CA TRP A 216 11.83 2.94 -11.35
C TRP A 216 13.10 2.26 -11.83
N SER A 217 13.20 0.96 -11.59
CA SER A 217 14.27 0.16 -12.18
C SER A 217 13.74 -1.12 -12.82
N GLY A 218 14.54 -1.79 -13.65
CA GLY A 218 14.20 -3.06 -14.26
C GLY A 218 15.46 -3.80 -14.72
N ILE A 219 15.41 -5.13 -14.74
CA ILE A 219 16.49 -5.99 -15.23
C ILE A 219 16.00 -6.67 -16.51
N ASN A 220 16.67 -6.40 -17.64
CA ASN A 220 16.28 -6.87 -18.97
C ASN A 220 14.80 -6.59 -19.31
N ALA A 221 14.20 -5.58 -18.69
CA ALA A 221 12.79 -5.29 -18.80
C ALA A 221 12.55 -4.20 -19.86
N ALA A 222 11.45 -4.34 -20.61
CA ALA A 222 11.02 -3.30 -21.55
C ALA A 222 10.52 -2.04 -20.83
N ALA A 223 9.97 -2.20 -19.62
CA ALA A 223 9.54 -1.12 -18.74
C ALA A 223 10.05 -1.40 -17.32
N PRO A 224 10.64 -0.41 -16.64
CA PRO A 224 11.04 -0.55 -15.24
C PRO A 224 9.82 -0.49 -14.30
N SER A 225 9.93 -1.09 -13.11
CA SER A 225 8.93 -1.11 -12.04
C SER A 225 9.42 -0.35 -10.80
N ARG A 226 8.49 0.03 -9.91
CA ARG A 226 8.74 0.70 -8.62
C ARG A 226 7.83 0.18 -7.54
N GLY A 227 8.18 0.45 -6.28
CA GLY A 227 7.36 0.19 -5.10
C GLY A 227 7.94 -0.95 -4.25
N PRO A 228 7.43 -1.16 -3.02
CA PRO A 228 7.95 -2.13 -2.08
C PRO A 228 8.23 -3.47 -2.72
N LEU A 229 9.47 -3.94 -2.57
CA LEU A 229 10.04 -5.14 -3.18
C LEU A 229 10.35 -5.06 -4.68
N ASP A 230 9.68 -4.19 -5.45
CA ASP A 230 10.08 -3.87 -6.82
C ASP A 230 11.40 -3.07 -6.85
N ASP A 231 11.76 -2.41 -5.76
CA ASP A 231 13.05 -1.71 -5.63
C ASP A 231 14.17 -2.64 -5.18
N GLN A 232 13.91 -3.94 -5.03
CA GLN A 232 14.95 -4.95 -4.80
C GLN A 232 14.97 -5.94 -5.95
N LYS A 233 16.04 -5.96 -6.72
CA LYS A 233 16.17 -6.78 -7.91
C LYS A 233 17.38 -7.69 -7.83
N THR A 234 17.26 -8.86 -8.44
CA THR A 234 18.40 -9.76 -8.68
C THR A 234 18.74 -9.71 -10.16
N ALA A 235 20.03 -9.59 -10.47
CA ALA A 235 20.55 -9.57 -11.82
C ALA A 235 21.78 -10.46 -11.94
N GLN A 236 22.26 -10.66 -13.15
CA GLN A 236 23.50 -11.36 -13.47
C GLN A 236 24.46 -10.40 -14.17
N VAL A 237 25.74 -10.77 -14.21
CA VAL A 237 26.70 -10.11 -15.10
C VAL A 237 26.16 -10.14 -16.53
N ALA A 238 26.36 -9.03 -17.25
CA ALA A 238 25.88 -8.80 -18.61
C ALA A 238 24.37 -8.54 -18.76
N ASP A 239 23.56 -8.68 -17.71
CA ASP A 239 22.19 -8.17 -17.73
C ASP A 239 22.19 -6.64 -17.91
N PHE A 240 21.09 -6.12 -18.47
CA PHE A 240 20.90 -4.70 -18.68
C PHE A 240 19.97 -4.12 -17.61
N VAL A 241 20.49 -3.17 -16.83
CA VAL A 241 19.69 -2.38 -15.87
C VAL A 241 19.06 -1.23 -16.64
N VAL A 242 17.74 -1.13 -16.56
CA VAL A 242 16.96 0.01 -17.03
C VAL A 242 16.54 0.81 -15.81
N LEU A 243 16.75 2.12 -15.86
CA LEU A 243 16.31 3.09 -14.87
C LEU A 243 15.38 4.09 -15.56
N HIS A 244 14.34 4.50 -14.86
CA HIS A 244 13.51 5.63 -15.24
C HIS A 244 13.24 6.45 -14.00
N TRP A 245 13.18 7.76 -14.12
CA TRP A 245 12.83 8.63 -13.01
C TRP A 245 12.05 9.84 -13.50
N ASP A 246 11.13 10.30 -12.67
CA ASP A 246 10.16 11.33 -13.01
C ASP A 246 9.71 12.11 -11.76
N SER A 247 9.06 13.23 -12.03
CA SER A 247 8.31 14.08 -11.10
C SER A 247 6.88 14.10 -11.62
N LEU A 248 6.06 13.18 -11.10
CA LEU A 248 4.70 12.95 -11.57
C LEU A 248 3.79 14.17 -11.33
N GLY A 249 3.98 14.83 -10.19
CA GLY A 249 3.33 16.10 -9.86
C GLY A 249 3.95 17.32 -10.54
N GLY A 250 5.08 17.15 -11.23
CA GLY A 250 5.85 18.19 -11.91
C GLY A 250 6.47 19.25 -11.00
N THR A 251 6.57 19.03 -9.68
CA THR A 251 7.01 20.08 -8.74
C THR A 251 8.49 20.40 -8.85
N ILE A 252 9.29 19.50 -9.43
CA ILE A 252 10.74 19.65 -9.58
C ILE A 252 11.20 19.66 -11.05
N TRP A 253 10.29 19.80 -12.01
CA TRP A 253 10.67 19.97 -13.42
C TRP A 253 11.64 21.14 -13.63
N GLY A 254 12.60 20.95 -14.53
CA GLY A 254 13.69 21.90 -14.79
C GLY A 254 14.80 21.91 -13.74
N SER A 255 14.65 21.18 -12.62
CA SER A 255 15.71 21.05 -11.62
C SER A 255 16.83 20.15 -12.12
N PRO A 256 18.10 20.46 -11.80
CA PRO A 256 19.18 19.54 -12.05
C PRO A 256 19.07 18.33 -11.12
N TYR A 257 19.47 17.17 -11.61
CA TYR A 257 19.47 15.94 -10.84
C TYR A 257 20.79 15.20 -11.02
N ALA A 258 21.06 14.25 -10.12
CA ALA A 258 22.07 13.23 -10.32
C ALA A 258 21.45 11.86 -10.02
N VAL A 259 21.91 10.84 -10.74
CA VAL A 259 21.64 9.44 -10.40
C VAL A 259 22.90 8.90 -9.78
N ILE A 260 22.83 8.60 -8.50
CA ILE A 260 23.96 8.10 -7.70
C ILE A 260 23.75 6.63 -7.42
N ALA A 261 24.86 5.91 -7.27
CA ALA A 261 24.85 4.51 -6.92
C ALA A 261 25.97 4.15 -5.96
N GLU A 262 25.73 3.30 -4.96
CA GLU A 262 26.77 2.78 -4.07
C GLU A 262 26.89 1.26 -4.23
N VAL A 263 28.12 0.79 -4.43
CA VAL A 263 28.42 -0.63 -4.58
C VAL A 263 28.89 -1.19 -3.25
N GLN A 264 28.23 -2.28 -2.81
CA GLN A 264 28.50 -2.98 -1.55
C GLN A 264 28.54 -4.50 -1.79
N ALA A 265 28.96 -5.28 -0.80
CA ALA A 265 28.88 -6.75 -0.91
C ALA A 265 27.40 -7.19 -1.03
N ALA A 266 27.12 -8.20 -1.87
CA ALA A 266 25.75 -8.69 -2.03
C ALA A 266 25.17 -9.17 -0.67
N GLY A 267 23.93 -8.79 -0.40
CA GLY A 267 23.22 -9.11 0.85
C GLY A 267 23.50 -8.15 2.01
N SER A 268 24.28 -7.09 1.79
CA SER A 268 24.36 -5.99 2.77
C SER A 268 23.06 -5.17 2.76
N SER A 269 22.70 -4.54 3.87
CA SER A 269 21.64 -3.53 3.84
C SER A 269 22.23 -2.23 3.32
N PRO A 270 21.53 -1.49 2.43
CA PRO A 270 21.81 -0.08 2.19
C PRO A 270 22.01 0.64 3.52
N MET A 271 23.10 1.40 3.63
CA MET A 271 23.44 2.11 4.86
C MET A 271 22.91 3.54 4.77
N PRO A 272 22.27 4.07 5.82
CA PRO A 272 21.83 5.45 5.82
C PRO A 272 23.03 6.39 5.65
N GLY A 273 22.85 7.39 4.81
CA GLY A 273 23.84 8.41 4.49
C GLY A 273 23.97 9.50 5.53
N PRO A 274 24.80 10.53 5.25
CA PRO A 274 25.01 11.66 6.16
C PRO A 274 23.82 12.63 6.22
N VAL A 275 22.84 12.48 5.32
CA VAL A 275 21.61 13.26 5.28
C VAL A 275 20.40 12.33 5.37
N PRO A 276 19.28 12.78 5.95
CA PRO A 276 18.02 12.06 5.96
C PRO A 276 17.60 11.52 4.57
N GLU A 277 16.98 10.33 4.56
CA GLU A 277 16.41 9.65 3.37
C GLU A 277 17.41 9.30 2.26
N MET A 278 18.69 9.45 2.54
CA MET A 278 19.76 8.89 1.76
C MET A 278 20.12 7.49 2.28
N TRP A 279 20.21 6.52 1.38
CA TRP A 279 20.51 5.11 1.70
C TRP A 279 21.87 4.66 1.16
N MET A 280 22.84 5.58 1.17
CA MET A 280 24.23 5.29 0.80
C MET A 280 25.21 6.03 1.72
N SER A 281 26.34 5.39 2.03
CA SER A 281 27.36 5.94 2.94
C SER A 281 28.39 6.88 2.27
N PHE A 282 28.36 6.98 0.93
CA PHE A 282 29.35 7.64 0.06
C PHE A 282 30.77 7.07 0.08
N GLY A 283 31.07 6.06 0.90
CA GLY A 283 32.41 5.44 0.92
C GLY A 283 32.81 4.86 -0.45
N THR A 284 31.83 4.41 -1.24
CA THR A 284 32.01 3.80 -2.56
C THR A 284 31.00 4.31 -3.59
N ALA A 285 30.42 5.50 -3.38
CA ALA A 285 29.42 6.04 -4.29
C ALA A 285 30.02 6.43 -5.66
N LEU A 286 29.31 6.04 -6.71
CA LEU A 286 29.55 6.31 -8.11
C LEU A 286 28.42 7.21 -8.61
N VAL A 287 28.76 8.23 -9.39
CA VAL A 287 27.76 9.02 -10.11
C VAL A 287 27.51 8.34 -11.45
N LEU A 288 26.30 7.80 -11.65
CA LEU A 288 25.88 7.15 -12.89
C LEU A 288 25.47 8.18 -13.94
N VAL A 289 24.74 9.22 -13.49
CA VAL A 289 24.30 10.35 -14.30
C VAL A 289 24.55 11.62 -13.51
N ASP A 290 25.23 12.59 -14.13
CA ASP A 290 25.51 13.90 -13.54
C ASP A 290 24.80 14.99 -14.37
N GLY A 291 23.74 15.57 -13.82
CA GLY A 291 23.08 16.74 -14.38
C GLY A 291 23.62 18.08 -13.86
N LEU A 292 24.59 18.06 -12.94
CA LEU A 292 25.16 19.24 -12.29
C LEU A 292 26.41 19.76 -13.02
N ALA A 293 27.16 18.87 -13.67
CA ALA A 293 28.28 19.21 -14.53
C ALA A 293 28.00 18.88 -16.01
N PRO A 294 28.59 19.62 -16.98
CA PRO A 294 28.47 19.27 -18.38
C PRO A 294 29.14 17.91 -18.66
N LEU A 295 28.34 16.86 -18.75
CA LEU A 295 28.74 15.59 -19.33
C LEU A 295 28.72 15.68 -20.87
N PRO A 296 29.20 14.66 -21.62
CA PRO A 296 28.98 14.58 -23.07
C PRO A 296 27.51 14.69 -23.51
N TRP A 297 26.59 14.58 -22.54
CA TRP A 297 25.14 14.62 -22.67
C TRP A 297 24.54 16.00 -22.32
N GLY A 298 25.36 16.98 -21.94
CA GLY A 298 24.94 18.31 -21.50
C GLY A 298 24.52 18.34 -20.02
N ASN A 299 24.03 19.50 -19.56
CA ASN A 299 23.37 19.61 -18.26
C ASN A 299 21.98 18.99 -18.36
N LEU A 300 21.77 17.89 -17.66
CA LEU A 300 20.49 17.20 -17.64
C LEU A 300 19.61 17.80 -16.55
N THR A 301 18.37 18.11 -16.91
CA THR A 301 17.34 18.61 -16.00
C THR A 301 16.12 17.70 -16.08
N MET A 302 15.32 17.67 -15.01
CA MET A 302 14.08 16.90 -14.99
C MET A 302 13.12 17.44 -16.05
N VAL A 303 12.50 16.56 -16.83
CA VAL A 303 11.56 16.94 -17.90
C VAL A 303 10.20 16.24 -17.68
N PRO A 304 9.10 16.79 -18.19
CA PRO A 304 7.81 16.12 -18.15
C PRO A 304 7.85 14.73 -18.79
N GLY A 305 7.33 13.73 -18.09
CA GLY A 305 7.35 12.31 -18.51
C GLY A 305 8.67 11.59 -18.23
N GLY A 306 9.54 12.20 -17.42
CA GLY A 306 10.73 11.59 -16.87
C GLY A 306 11.90 11.41 -17.84
N VAL A 307 12.96 10.79 -17.33
CA VAL A 307 14.17 10.43 -18.07
C VAL A 307 14.48 8.96 -17.84
N SER A 308 14.87 8.28 -18.90
CA SER A 308 15.34 6.88 -18.81
C SER A 308 16.82 6.79 -19.14
N ALA A 309 17.53 5.95 -18.39
CA ALA A 309 18.88 5.54 -18.69
C ALA A 309 19.04 4.04 -18.45
N GLY A 310 20.13 3.47 -18.93
CA GLY A 310 20.43 2.09 -18.63
C GLY A 310 21.88 1.77 -18.88
N PHE A 311 22.33 0.69 -18.25
CA PHE A 311 23.70 0.22 -18.39
C PHE A 311 23.75 -1.30 -18.28
N GLN A 312 24.74 -1.88 -18.95
CA GLN A 312 25.03 -3.30 -18.82
C GLN A 312 25.87 -3.55 -17.57
N ILE A 313 25.50 -4.57 -16.77
CA ILE A 313 26.23 -4.93 -15.55
C ILE A 313 27.61 -5.47 -15.93
N PRO A 314 28.70 -4.79 -15.54
CA PRO A 314 30.03 -5.25 -15.87
C PRO A 314 30.46 -6.44 -14.99
N PRO A 315 31.38 -7.30 -15.48
CA PRO A 315 31.80 -8.50 -14.74
C PRO A 315 32.36 -8.27 -13.34
N PHE A 316 32.92 -7.08 -13.06
CA PHE A 316 33.49 -6.79 -11.74
C PHE A 316 32.44 -6.54 -10.65
N LEU A 317 31.15 -6.43 -11.00
CA LEU A 317 30.06 -6.34 -10.02
C LEU A 317 29.51 -7.71 -9.57
N ALA A 318 30.07 -8.82 -10.06
CA ALA A 318 29.69 -10.15 -9.57
C ALA A 318 29.96 -10.30 -8.07
N GLY A 319 28.99 -10.84 -7.32
CA GLY A 319 29.01 -10.94 -5.86
C GLY A 319 28.77 -9.63 -5.10
N LEU A 320 28.39 -8.55 -5.81
CA LEU A 320 28.12 -7.24 -5.24
C LEU A 320 26.64 -6.88 -5.37
N GLN A 321 26.23 -5.83 -4.67
CA GLN A 321 24.96 -5.16 -4.89
C GLN A 321 25.19 -3.69 -5.18
N THR A 322 24.28 -3.08 -5.92
CA THR A 322 24.30 -1.65 -6.25
C THR A 322 23.02 -1.01 -5.72
N THR A 323 23.13 -0.09 -4.77
CA THR A 323 22.02 0.77 -4.33
C THR A 323 22.00 2.01 -5.20
N ILE A 324 20.85 2.40 -5.74
CA ILE A 324 20.68 3.49 -6.72
C ILE A 324 19.62 4.45 -6.19
N GLN A 325 19.87 5.76 -6.26
CA GLN A 325 18.91 6.81 -5.93
C GLN A 325 19.06 7.98 -6.91
N VAL A 326 17.97 8.67 -7.14
CA VAL A 326 17.97 9.99 -7.78
C VAL A 326 18.06 11.04 -6.70
N VAL A 327 18.92 12.03 -6.89
CA VAL A 327 19.01 13.21 -6.04
C VAL A 327 18.72 14.44 -6.86
N ILE A 328 17.84 15.29 -6.36
CA ILE A 328 17.59 16.64 -6.86
C ILE A 328 18.33 17.59 -5.94
N LEU A 329 19.12 18.49 -6.49
CA LEU A 329 19.80 19.52 -5.70
C LEU A 329 19.31 20.89 -6.16
N GLY A 330 18.93 21.74 -5.19
CA GLY A 330 18.53 23.11 -5.47
C GLY A 330 17.36 23.56 -4.62
N ASN A 331 16.69 24.62 -5.07
CA ASN A 331 15.64 25.29 -4.30
C ASN A 331 14.22 24.82 -4.64
N ALA A 332 14.07 23.90 -5.59
CA ALA A 332 12.77 23.35 -5.98
C ALA A 332 12.22 22.34 -4.96
N PRO A 333 13.05 21.49 -4.33
CA PRO A 333 12.59 20.67 -3.22
C PRO A 333 11.95 21.48 -2.09
N GLN A 334 10.99 20.90 -1.37
CA GLN A 334 10.24 21.54 -0.28
C GLN A 334 11.14 22.02 0.85
N ASN A 335 12.21 21.27 1.16
CA ASN A 335 13.21 21.69 2.16
C ASN A 335 14.18 22.77 1.64
N GLY A 336 14.07 23.15 0.36
CA GLY A 336 14.87 24.18 -0.30
C GLY A 336 16.34 23.80 -0.55
N LEU A 337 16.70 22.53 -0.40
CA LEU A 337 18.07 22.05 -0.51
C LEU A 337 18.20 20.82 -1.40
N TYR A 338 17.44 19.76 -1.11
CA TYR A 338 17.55 18.48 -1.81
C TYR A 338 16.27 17.65 -1.74
N ALA A 339 16.07 16.78 -2.72
CA ALA A 339 15.11 15.68 -2.65
C ALA A 339 15.81 14.38 -3.05
N PHE A 340 15.44 13.27 -2.41
CA PHE A 340 15.87 11.93 -2.80
C PHE A 340 14.67 11.12 -3.24
N SER A 341 14.84 10.35 -4.30
CA SER A 341 13.93 9.23 -4.57
C SER A 341 14.13 8.15 -3.52
N GLU A 342 13.19 7.22 -3.49
CA GLU A 342 13.41 5.89 -2.98
C GLU A 342 14.71 5.25 -3.52
N ALA A 343 15.29 4.34 -2.72
CA ALA A 343 16.48 3.60 -3.12
C ALA A 343 16.13 2.25 -3.76
N HIS A 344 16.74 1.98 -4.91
CA HIS A 344 16.65 0.69 -5.60
C HIS A 344 17.94 -0.09 -5.43
N VAL A 345 17.84 -1.33 -4.97
CA VAL A 345 18.93 -2.25 -4.77
C VAL A 345 18.93 -3.29 -5.88
N VAL A 346 20.03 -3.39 -6.62
CA VAL A 346 20.28 -4.45 -7.61
C VAL A 346 21.37 -5.38 -7.06
N SER A 347 20.97 -6.57 -6.62
CA SER A 347 21.86 -7.63 -6.16
C SER A 347 22.36 -8.48 -7.32
N ILE A 348 23.66 -8.75 -7.37
CA ILE A 348 24.34 -9.50 -8.42
C ILE A 348 25.10 -10.65 -7.75
N PRO A 349 24.44 -11.79 -7.49
CA PRO A 349 24.99 -12.86 -6.66
C PRO A 349 26.20 -13.58 -7.26
#